data_AF-A0A953FA74-F1
#
_entry.id   AF-A0A953FA74-F1
#
_cell.length_a   1.000
_cell.length_b   1.000
_cell.length_c   1.000
_cell.angle_alpha   90.00
_cell.angle_beta   90.00
_cell.angle_gamma   90.00
#
_symmetry.space_group_name_H-M   'P 1'
#
loop_
_entity.id
_entity.type
_entity.pdbx_description
1 polymer ?
#
loop_
_entity_poly.entity_id
_entity_poly.type
_entity_poly.pdbx_seq_one_letter_code
_entity_poly.pdbx_strand_id
1 'polypeptide(L)'
;IPKASTDVALTNIHNNADNTDYTPAQQWSDLDAYISQDKYLNAHRGEYAERNGGIQPWRGQLDIRILQDFYVQAGGKRNTLQLSLDIINVANLINSDLGVLKVPNRTNLLTFRGYDAAGVPQFQYPYLNATTKTPLTKTFRDDLGLLSRWQMQIGLRYIFN
;
A
#
# COMPACT_ATOMS: atom_id res chain seq x y z
N ILE A 1 14.62 16.59 0.93
CA ILE A 1 13.33 16.59 1.66
C ILE A 1 13.20 17.98 2.25
N PRO A 2 12.22 18.78 1.82
CA PRO A 2 12.08 20.17 2.27
C PRO A 2 11.97 20.27 3.80
N LYS A 3 12.70 21.21 4.41
CA LYS A 3 12.56 21.57 5.83
C LYS A 3 11.66 22.79 5.99
N ALA A 4 11.70 23.73 5.05
CA ALA A 4 10.87 24.92 5.00
C ALA A 4 10.23 25.10 3.62
N SER A 5 9.20 25.94 3.54
CA SER A 5 8.47 26.24 2.29
C SER A 5 9.37 26.87 1.22
N THR A 6 10.46 27.51 1.64
CA THR A 6 11.46 28.09 0.74
C THR A 6 12.36 27.07 0.06
N ASP A 7 12.40 25.82 0.55
CA ASP A 7 13.26 24.77 0.00
C ASP A 7 12.65 24.10 -1.24
N VAL A 8 11.39 24.41 -1.55
CA VAL A 8 10.66 23.87 -2.70
C VAL A 8 9.79 24.95 -3.34
N ALA A 9 10.06 25.29 -4.60
CA ALA A 9 9.23 26.22 -5.35
C ALA A 9 7.96 25.51 -5.84
N LEU A 10 6.84 25.69 -5.12
CA LEU A 10 5.54 25.12 -5.47
C LEU A 10 4.73 26.08 -6.35
N THR A 11 4.04 25.55 -7.34
CA THR A 11 3.17 26.31 -8.27
C THR A 11 1.71 25.93 -8.10
N ASN A 12 0.79 26.83 -8.46
CA ASN A 12 -0.65 26.56 -8.43
C ASN A 12 -1.00 25.29 -9.24
N ILE A 13 -1.89 24.47 -8.69
CA ILE A 13 -2.59 23.43 -9.44
C ILE A 13 -4.02 23.92 -9.66
N HIS A 14 -4.36 24.23 -10.90
CA HIS A 14 -5.72 24.62 -11.28
C HIS A 14 -6.62 23.39 -11.40
N ASN A 15 -7.77 23.40 -10.71
CA ASN A 15 -8.77 22.37 -10.80
C ASN A 15 -9.90 22.79 -11.74
N ASN A 16 -9.94 22.19 -12.93
CA ASN A 16 -10.95 22.50 -13.95
C ASN A 16 -12.38 22.09 -13.54
N ALA A 17 -12.54 21.15 -12.60
CA ALA A 17 -13.85 20.62 -12.24
C ALA A 17 -14.71 21.63 -11.48
N ASP A 18 -14.08 22.52 -10.70
CA ASP A 18 -14.76 23.54 -9.91
C ASP A 18 -14.11 24.93 -10.02
N ASN A 19 -13.19 25.09 -10.97
CA ASN A 19 -12.50 26.34 -11.28
C ASN A 19 -11.79 26.94 -10.04
N THR A 20 -11.19 26.09 -9.20
CA THR A 20 -10.46 26.51 -8.01
C THR A 20 -8.98 26.17 -8.09
N ASP A 21 -8.14 26.99 -7.45
CA ASP A 21 -6.71 26.73 -7.36
C ASP A 21 -6.34 26.05 -6.04
N TYR A 22 -5.51 25.02 -6.14
CA TYR A 22 -4.78 24.48 -5.00
C TYR A 22 -3.43 25.21 -4.93
N THR A 23 -3.37 26.16 -4.00
CA THR A 23 -2.29 27.14 -3.91
C THR A 23 -0.99 26.55 -3.37
N PRO A 24 0.19 27.15 -3.66
CA PRO A 24 1.47 26.75 -3.09
C PRO A 24 1.47 26.65 -1.56
N ALA A 25 0.77 27.56 -0.88
CA ALA A 25 0.68 27.54 0.58
C ALA A 25 -0.11 26.33 1.11
N GLN A 26 -1.21 25.98 0.46
CA GLN A 26 -1.99 24.79 0.82
C GLN A 26 -1.21 23.50 0.50
N GLN A 27 -0.56 23.45 -0.67
CA GLN A 27 0.33 22.36 -1.05
C GLN A 27 1.46 22.18 -0.04
N TRP A 28 2.07 23.28 0.43
CA TRP A 28 3.10 23.25 1.44
C TRP A 28 2.57 22.69 2.77
N SER A 29 1.41 23.16 3.22
CA SER A 29 0.78 22.66 4.46
C SER A 29 0.55 21.14 4.40
N ASP A 30 0.03 20.64 3.29
CA ASP A 30 -0.25 19.21 3.12
C ASP A 30 1.03 18.39 2.96
N LEU A 31 2.02 18.91 2.22
CA LEU A 31 3.34 18.29 2.09
C LEU A 31 4.07 18.22 3.43
N ASP A 32 4.02 19.29 4.22
CA ASP A 32 4.66 19.34 5.53
C ASP A 32 4.00 18.37 6.52
N ALA A 33 2.67 18.28 6.49
CA ALA A 33 1.94 17.27 7.25
C ALA A 33 2.31 15.84 6.82
N TYR A 34 2.43 15.60 5.51
CA TYR A 34 2.83 14.31 4.95
C TYR A 34 4.26 13.91 5.33
N ILE A 35 5.21 14.85 5.27
CA ILE A 35 6.60 14.61 5.69
C ILE A 35 6.62 14.31 7.19
N SER A 36 5.86 15.06 8.00
CA SER A 36 5.82 14.88 9.46
C SER A 36 5.27 13.52 9.90
N GLN A 37 4.26 12.99 9.21
CA GLN A 37 3.69 11.68 9.57
C GLN A 37 4.58 10.50 9.17
N ASP A 38 5.48 10.67 8.20
CA ASP A 38 6.39 9.60 7.79
C ASP A 38 7.67 9.65 8.63
N LYS A 39 7.94 8.57 9.39
CA LYS A 39 9.11 8.51 10.28
C LYS A 39 10.44 8.73 9.53
N TYR A 40 10.57 8.18 8.32
CA TYR A 40 11.80 8.30 7.54
C TYR A 40 11.95 9.70 6.97
N LEU A 41 10.91 10.24 6.31
CA LEU A 41 10.98 11.58 5.72
C LEU A 41 11.14 12.66 6.80
N ASN A 42 10.47 12.52 7.93
CA ASN A 42 10.58 13.47 9.03
C ASN A 42 11.99 13.51 9.62
N ALA A 43 12.64 12.36 9.76
CA ALA A 43 14.00 12.25 10.29
C ALA A 43 15.06 12.85 9.34
N HIS A 44 14.81 12.85 8.03
CA HIS A 44 15.76 13.30 6.99
C HIS A 44 15.36 14.64 6.37
N ARG A 45 14.62 15.49 7.09
CA ARG A 45 14.30 16.86 6.64
C ARG A 45 15.58 17.68 6.43
N GLY A 46 15.68 18.33 5.28
CA GLY A 46 16.87 19.05 4.83
C GLY A 46 17.87 18.19 4.04
N GLU A 47 17.69 16.87 4.02
CA GLU A 47 18.60 15.93 3.35
C GLU A 47 17.99 15.36 2.08
N TYR A 48 18.81 14.73 1.23
CA TYR A 48 18.29 13.95 0.12
C TYR A 48 17.72 12.63 0.64
N ALA A 49 16.57 12.22 0.11
CA ALA A 49 16.05 10.90 0.41
C ALA A 49 17.01 9.84 -0.16
N GLU A 50 17.53 8.98 0.69
CA GLU A 50 18.35 7.84 0.30
C GLU A 50 17.57 6.89 -0.63
N ARG A 51 18.31 6.25 -1.53
CA ARG A 51 17.76 5.24 -2.42
C ARG A 51 17.28 4.05 -1.60
N ASN A 52 15.98 3.75 -1.70
CA ASN A 52 15.31 2.68 -0.95
C ASN A 52 15.42 2.82 0.59
N GLY A 53 15.64 4.03 1.12
CA GLY A 53 15.74 4.25 2.58
C GLY A 53 14.41 4.09 3.33
N GLY A 54 13.27 4.18 2.61
CA GLY A 54 11.96 3.88 3.17
C GLY A 54 11.72 2.38 3.33
N ILE A 55 11.33 1.95 4.53
CA ILE A 55 11.03 0.55 4.85
C ILE A 55 9.52 0.32 4.90
N GLN A 56 9.04 -0.71 4.22
CA GLN A 56 7.63 -1.09 4.24
C GLN A 56 7.23 -1.64 5.63
N PRO A 57 6.00 -1.39 6.11
CA PRO A 57 5.53 -1.97 7.36
C PRO A 57 5.58 -3.51 7.35
N TRP A 58 5.84 -4.08 8.52
CA TRP A 58 5.80 -5.52 8.72
C TRP A 58 4.40 -6.08 8.46
N ARG A 59 4.34 -7.26 7.82
CA ARG A 59 3.13 -8.03 7.58
C ARG A 59 3.30 -9.44 8.14
N GLY A 60 2.41 -9.83 9.04
CA GLY A 60 2.28 -11.22 9.49
C GLY A 60 1.16 -11.92 8.73
N GLN A 61 1.42 -13.14 8.25
CA GLN A 61 0.42 -13.99 7.61
C GLN A 61 0.44 -15.36 8.30
N LEU A 62 -0.75 -15.86 8.63
CA LEU A 62 -0.94 -17.20 9.20
C LEU A 62 -1.80 -18.02 8.26
N ASP A 63 -1.30 -19.17 7.84
CA ASP A 63 -1.98 -20.12 6.97
C ASP A 63 -2.24 -21.42 7.74
N ILE A 64 -3.40 -22.05 7.51
CA ILE A 64 -3.78 -23.32 8.14
C ILE A 64 -4.11 -24.33 7.06
N ARG A 65 -3.60 -25.56 7.22
CA ARG A 65 -3.96 -26.72 6.42
C ARG A 65 -4.40 -27.86 7.32
N ILE A 66 -5.57 -28.43 7.03
CA ILE A 66 -6.13 -29.59 7.71
C ILE A 66 -6.25 -30.72 6.70
N LEU A 67 -5.78 -31.91 7.08
CA LEU A 67 -5.87 -33.14 6.28
C LEU A 67 -6.58 -34.20 7.12
N GLN A 68 -7.57 -34.87 6.52
CA GLN A 68 -8.26 -35.99 7.15
C GLN A 68 -8.32 -37.17 6.20
N ASP A 69 -7.77 -38.29 6.65
CA ASP A 69 -7.81 -39.57 5.93
C ASP A 69 -9.02 -40.39 6.35
N PHE A 70 -9.69 -40.97 5.35
CA PHE A 70 -10.76 -41.95 5.51
C PHE A 70 -10.37 -43.22 4.77
N TYR A 71 -10.40 -44.35 5.48
CA TYR A 71 -10.11 -45.64 4.87
C TYR A 71 -11.37 -46.23 4.25
N VAL A 72 -11.28 -46.61 2.98
CA VAL A 72 -12.39 -47.20 2.22
C VAL A 72 -11.97 -48.53 1.62
N GLN A 73 -12.80 -49.56 1.77
CA GLN A 73 -12.61 -50.84 1.09
C GLN A 73 -13.20 -50.74 -0.32
N ALA A 74 -12.37 -50.86 -1.35
CA ALA A 74 -12.79 -50.86 -2.74
C ALA A 74 -11.93 -51.81 -3.57
N GLY A 75 -12.56 -52.64 -4.40
CA GLY A 75 -11.85 -53.63 -5.22
C GLY A 75 -11.09 -54.70 -4.42
N GLY A 76 -11.57 -55.04 -3.22
CA GLY A 76 -10.91 -56.01 -2.33
C GLY A 76 -9.65 -55.49 -1.62
N LYS A 77 -9.34 -54.20 -1.77
CA LYS A 77 -8.19 -53.55 -1.14
C LYS A 77 -8.61 -52.34 -0.31
N ARG A 78 -7.87 -52.09 0.77
CA ARG A 78 -8.03 -50.87 1.58
C ARG A 78 -7.39 -49.69 0.85
N ASN A 79 -8.20 -48.78 0.34
CA ASN A 79 -7.76 -47.51 -0.24
C ASN A 79 -7.94 -46.36 0.76
N THR A 80 -7.38 -45.18 0.45
CA THR A 80 -7.50 -43.98 1.30
C THR A 80 -8.14 -42.85 0.52
N LEU A 81 -9.16 -42.23 1.10
CA LEU A 81 -9.75 -40.98 0.67
C LEU A 81 -9.28 -39.87 1.62
N GLN A 82 -8.51 -38.91 1.12
CA GLN A 82 -8.01 -37.79 1.91
C GLN A 82 -8.79 -36.52 1.57
N LEU A 83 -9.43 -35.93 2.57
CA LEU A 83 -9.98 -34.57 2.50
C LEU A 83 -8.93 -33.56 2.93
N SER A 84 -8.82 -32.46 2.19
CA SER A 84 -7.98 -31.32 2.57
C SER A 84 -8.79 -30.03 2.67
N LEU A 85 -8.46 -29.23 3.67
CA LEU A 85 -8.92 -27.84 3.82
C LEU A 85 -7.69 -26.95 3.99
N ASP A 86 -7.43 -26.10 3.01
CA ASP A 86 -6.38 -25.10 3.04
C ASP A 86 -7.01 -23.72 3.23
N ILE A 87 -6.62 -22.98 4.27
CA ILE A 87 -7.05 -21.61 4.54
C ILE A 87 -5.81 -20.72 4.58
N ILE A 88 -5.69 -19.84 3.60
CA ILE A 88 -4.61 -18.87 3.48
C ILE A 88 -5.05 -17.57 4.14
N ASN A 89 -4.15 -16.95 4.89
CA ASN A 89 -4.36 -15.69 5.59
C ASN A 89 -5.54 -15.74 6.60
N VAL A 90 -5.51 -16.75 7.47
CA VAL A 90 -6.52 -17.01 8.52
C VAL A 90 -6.68 -15.82 9.48
N ALA A 91 -5.59 -15.10 9.76
CA ALA A 91 -5.68 -13.90 10.58
C ALA A 91 -6.64 -12.86 9.98
N ASN A 92 -6.64 -12.72 8.64
CA ASN A 92 -7.57 -11.86 7.92
C ASN A 92 -9.02 -12.37 7.93
N LEU A 93 -9.21 -13.70 7.88
CA LEU A 93 -10.53 -14.32 8.03
C LEU A 93 -11.17 -13.97 9.38
N ILE A 94 -10.36 -13.88 10.44
CA ILE A 94 -10.82 -13.55 11.80
C ILE A 94 -10.99 -12.03 11.98
N ASN A 95 -10.03 -11.24 11.48
CA ASN A 95 -10.07 -9.77 11.55
C ASN A 95 -9.52 -9.18 10.24
N SER A 96 -10.35 -8.41 9.54
CA SER A 96 -10.02 -7.79 8.26
C SER A 96 -8.81 -6.86 8.26
N ASP A 97 -8.38 -6.38 9.43
CA ASP A 97 -7.22 -5.50 9.59
C ASP A 97 -5.89 -6.28 9.69
N LEU A 98 -5.94 -7.58 9.97
CA LEU A 98 -4.77 -8.45 10.09
C LEU A 98 -4.42 -9.09 8.73
N GLY A 99 -3.13 -9.36 8.53
CA GLY A 99 -2.67 -10.00 7.29
C GLY A 99 -2.73 -9.12 6.04
N VAL A 100 -3.04 -7.83 6.19
CA VAL A 100 -3.17 -6.87 5.10
C VAL A 100 -1.80 -6.40 4.64
N LEU A 101 -1.53 -6.52 3.34
CA LEU A 101 -0.34 -5.96 2.73
C LEU A 101 -0.49 -4.45 2.60
N LYS A 102 0.54 -3.71 3.01
CA LYS A 102 0.59 -2.25 2.85
C LYS A 102 1.49 -1.90 1.66
N VAL A 103 1.00 -1.06 0.76
CA VAL A 103 1.73 -0.59 -0.44
C VAL A 103 1.85 0.93 -0.41
N PRO A 104 2.91 1.52 -0.98
CA PRO A 104 3.06 2.97 -1.01
C PRO A 104 1.92 3.62 -1.81
N ASN A 105 1.38 4.74 -1.32
CA ASN A 105 0.39 5.53 -2.06
C ASN A 105 1.01 6.16 -3.32
N ARG A 106 2.24 6.66 -3.19
CA ARG A 106 3.03 7.23 -4.30
C ARG A 106 4.51 6.99 -4.07
N THR A 107 5.23 6.77 -5.16
CA THR A 107 6.70 6.72 -5.20
C THR A 107 7.32 8.08 -5.56
N ASN A 108 6.57 8.93 -6.28
CA ASN A 108 6.94 10.31 -6.59
C ASN A 108 6.01 11.27 -5.84
N LEU A 109 6.54 11.93 -4.81
CA LEU A 109 5.76 12.88 -4.00
C LEU A 109 5.55 14.21 -4.71
N LEU A 110 6.58 14.70 -5.38
CA LEU A 110 6.57 15.96 -6.11
C LEU A 110 6.62 15.70 -7.62
N THR A 111 5.86 16.49 -8.37
CA THR A 111 5.86 16.50 -9.82
C THR A 111 6.63 17.72 -10.31
N PHE A 112 7.67 17.53 -11.11
CA PHE A 112 8.40 18.62 -11.75
C PHE A 112 7.56 19.27 -12.86
N ARG A 113 7.56 20.61 -12.92
CA ARG A 113 6.78 21.40 -13.88
C ARG A 113 7.61 22.27 -14.82
N GLY A 114 8.93 22.25 -14.70
CA GLY A 114 9.84 23.05 -15.52
C GLY A 114 10.59 24.05 -14.66
N TYR A 115 11.19 25.03 -15.32
CA TYR A 115 11.92 26.12 -14.69
C TYR A 115 11.14 27.42 -14.86
N ASP A 116 11.24 28.32 -13.88
CA ASP A 116 10.79 29.69 -14.06
C ASP A 116 11.77 30.52 -14.91
N ALA A 117 11.45 31.80 -15.13
CA ALA A 117 12.30 32.71 -15.90
C ALA A 117 13.69 32.95 -15.27
N ALA A 118 13.87 32.67 -13.98
CA ALA A 118 15.14 32.76 -13.27
C ALA A 118 15.90 31.42 -13.26
N GLY A 119 15.36 30.37 -13.88
CA GLY A 119 15.97 29.04 -13.91
C GLY A 119 15.75 28.23 -12.64
N VAL A 120 14.81 28.60 -11.77
CA VAL A 120 14.49 27.86 -10.54
C VAL A 120 13.51 26.72 -10.87
N PRO A 121 13.80 25.46 -10.48
CA PRO A 121 12.93 24.33 -10.76
C PRO A 121 11.63 24.43 -9.98
N GLN A 122 10.52 24.32 -10.69
CA GLN A 122 9.16 24.42 -10.16
C GLN A 122 8.54 23.04 -9.99
N PHE A 123 7.83 22.86 -8.88
CA PHE A 123 7.22 21.60 -8.49
C PHE A 123 5.74 21.76 -8.12
N GLN A 124 5.07 20.63 -8.04
CA GLN A 124 3.70 20.52 -7.56
C GLN A 124 3.57 19.32 -6.63
N TYR A 125 2.73 19.46 -5.61
CA TYR A 125 2.28 18.39 -4.74
C TYR A 125 0.80 18.12 -5.01
N PRO A 126 0.45 17.19 -5.90
CA PRO A 126 -0.96 17.00 -6.28
C PRO A 126 -1.74 16.24 -5.21
N TYR A 127 -3.03 16.55 -5.09
CA TYR A 127 -3.97 15.74 -4.30
C TYR A 127 -3.87 14.25 -4.64
N LEU A 128 -4.11 13.37 -3.67
CA LEU A 128 -4.28 11.94 -3.91
C LEU A 128 -5.42 11.69 -4.91
N ASN A 129 -6.53 12.42 -4.74
CA ASN A 129 -7.65 12.47 -5.67
C ASN A 129 -8.02 13.94 -5.91
N ALA A 130 -7.83 14.39 -7.16
CA ALA A 130 -8.10 15.77 -7.55
C ALA A 130 -9.59 16.11 -7.57
N THR A 131 -10.47 15.15 -7.88
CA THR A 131 -11.92 15.35 -7.94
C THR A 131 -12.51 15.58 -6.55
N THR A 132 -12.09 14.78 -5.56
CA THR A 132 -12.57 14.89 -4.17
C THR A 132 -11.69 15.80 -3.32
N LYS A 133 -10.68 16.44 -3.91
CA LYS A 133 -9.66 17.27 -3.22
C LYS A 133 -9.06 16.59 -1.99
N THR A 134 -8.85 15.29 -2.07
CA THR A 134 -8.33 14.53 -0.93
C THR A 134 -6.80 14.65 -0.91
N PRO A 135 -6.20 15.26 0.13
CA PRO A 135 -4.75 15.35 0.22
C PRO A 135 -4.12 13.97 0.41
N LEU A 136 -2.89 13.83 -0.06
CA LEU A 136 -2.10 12.66 0.24
C LEU A 136 -1.59 12.79 1.68
N THR A 137 -2.14 12.00 2.61
CA THR A 137 -1.83 12.15 4.04
C THR A 137 -1.12 10.95 4.66
N LYS A 138 -1.03 9.82 3.95
CA LYS A 138 -0.42 8.59 4.47
C LYS A 138 0.60 8.03 3.49
N THR A 139 1.74 7.56 3.98
CA THR A 139 2.77 6.93 3.14
C THR A 139 2.26 5.66 2.49
N PHE A 140 1.63 4.80 3.28
CA PHE A 140 1.12 3.51 2.85
C PHE A 140 -0.41 3.48 2.85
N ARG A 141 -0.96 2.65 1.96
CA ARG A 141 -2.35 2.24 1.93
C ARG A 141 -2.44 0.72 1.91
N ASP A 142 -3.64 0.24 2.12
CA ASP A 142 -3.95 -1.18 2.12
C ASP A 142 -4.03 -1.66 0.68
N ASP A 143 -3.34 -2.76 0.39
CA ASP A 143 -3.52 -3.49 -0.86
C ASP A 143 -4.87 -4.19 -0.83
N LEU A 144 -5.71 -3.93 -1.83
CA LEU A 144 -7.04 -4.53 -1.96
C LEU A 144 -7.01 -5.82 -2.78
N GLY A 145 -5.82 -6.26 -3.18
CA GLY A 145 -5.60 -7.45 -3.99
C GLY A 145 -5.74 -8.76 -3.20
N LEU A 146 -5.52 -9.86 -3.91
CA LEU A 146 -5.67 -11.21 -3.38
C LEU A 146 -4.73 -11.49 -2.21
N LEU A 147 -3.56 -10.84 -2.19
CA LEU A 147 -2.57 -11.03 -1.12
C LEU A 147 -3.07 -10.55 0.24
N SER A 148 -3.96 -9.55 0.29
CA SER A 148 -4.54 -9.09 1.56
C SER A 148 -5.80 -9.85 1.97
N ARG A 149 -6.32 -10.75 1.12
CA ARG A 149 -7.58 -11.45 1.36
C ARG A 149 -7.31 -12.86 1.87
N TRP A 150 -8.23 -13.37 2.68
CA TRP A 150 -8.25 -14.80 2.99
C TRP A 150 -8.74 -15.59 1.78
N GLN A 151 -8.25 -16.82 1.64
CA GLN A 151 -8.67 -17.76 0.62
C GLN A 151 -8.85 -19.14 1.23
N MET A 152 -9.80 -19.90 0.71
CA MET A 152 -10.05 -21.27 1.14
C MET A 152 -10.12 -22.19 -0.05
N GLN A 153 -9.45 -23.34 0.06
CA GLN A 153 -9.50 -24.41 -0.92
C GLN A 153 -9.86 -25.72 -0.23
N ILE A 154 -10.80 -26.45 -0.84
CA ILE A 154 -11.19 -27.79 -0.43
C ILE A 154 -10.66 -28.77 -1.48
N GLY A 155 -10.01 -29.84 -1.03
CA GLY A 155 -9.45 -30.88 -1.90
C GLY A 155 -9.93 -32.26 -1.52
N LEU A 156 -9.99 -33.14 -2.52
CA LEU A 156 -10.25 -34.56 -2.39
C LEU A 156 -9.16 -35.32 -3.14
N ARG A 157 -8.47 -36.22 -2.44
CA ARG A 157 -7.45 -37.10 -3.03
C ARG A 157 -7.78 -38.56 -2.78
N TYR A 158 -7.75 -39.37 -3.84
CA TYR A 158 -7.84 -40.82 -3.73
C TYR A 158 -6.44 -41.45 -3.86
N ILE A 159 -6.08 -42.32 -2.93
CA ILE A 159 -4.78 -43.01 -2.89
C ILE A 159 -5.04 -44.50 -3.05
N PHE A 160 -4.59 -45.03 -4.18
CA PHE A 160 -4.70 -46.44 -4.54
C PHE A 160 -3.68 -47.27 -3.75
N ASN A 161 -4.11 -48.43 -3.24
CA ASN A 161 -3.24 -49.49 -2.68
C ASN A 161 -3.39 -50.80 -3.48
#